data_AF-A0A024ELR6-F1
#
_entry.id   AF-A0A024ELR6-F1
#
_cell.length_a   1.000
_cell.length_b   1.000
_cell.length_c   1.000
_cell.angle_alpha   90.00
_cell.angle_beta   90.00
_cell.angle_gamma   90.00
#
_symmetry.space_group_name_H-M   'P 1'
#
loop_
_entity.id
_entity.type
_entity.pdbx_description
1 polymer ?
#
loop_
_entity_poly.entity_id
_entity_poly.type
_entity_poly.pdbx_seq_one_letter_code
_entity_poly.pdbx_strand_id
1 'polypeptide(L)'
;MDDFLNRSDELHDEILRLLDGVPAYPGIRHEVALVACGMALEHALSLRLLVRAGYYTSALSMVRLQYEALTRSVWLLYAATDLQVETLGSPLTLEAEHAAKKMPMFAAMLNQIVEKAPEQASSMLLNFKEVNYHAMNSFCWR
;
A
#
# COMPACT_ATOMS: atom_id res chain seq x y z
N MET A 1 3.19 6.36 24.42
CA MET A 1 3.36 6.44 22.95
C MET A 1 4.46 5.49 22.52
N ASP A 2 5.62 5.52 23.19
CA ASP A 2 6.75 4.62 22.88
C ASP A 2 6.41 3.13 22.99
N ASP A 3 5.67 2.71 24.02
CA ASP A 3 5.23 1.32 24.16
C ASP A 3 4.42 0.82 22.95
N PHE A 4 3.47 1.63 22.46
CA PHE A 4 2.69 1.31 21.25
C PHE A 4 3.56 1.22 19.99
N LEU A 5 4.53 2.12 19.86
CA LEU A 5 5.45 2.11 18.71
C LEU A 5 6.36 0.87 18.77
N ASN A 6 6.85 0.49 19.94
CA ASN A 6 7.70 -0.69 20.13
C ASN A 6 6.92 -1.97 19.81
N ARG A 7 5.69 -2.11 20.32
CA ARG A 7 4.83 -3.26 19.98
C ARG A 7 4.48 -3.33 18.49
N SER A 8 4.36 -2.18 17.82
CA SER A 8 4.16 -2.15 16.37
C SER A 8 5.40 -2.62 15.62
N ASP A 9 6.60 -2.28 16.10
CA ASP A 9 7.87 -2.77 15.55
C ASP A 9 8.03 -4.27 15.74
N GLU A 10 7.75 -4.78 16.93
CA GLU A 10 7.74 -6.22 17.20
C GLU A 10 6.81 -6.98 16.24
N LEU A 11 5.59 -6.47 16.00
CA LEU A 11 4.67 -7.05 15.04
C LEU A 11 5.20 -6.99 13.60
N HIS A 12 5.80 -5.87 13.21
CA HIS A 12 6.37 -5.70 11.89
C HIS A 12 7.52 -6.68 11.64
N ASP A 13 8.42 -6.81 12.62
CA ASP A 13 9.55 -7.73 12.57
C ASP A 13 9.06 -9.19 12.53
N GLU A 14 8.00 -9.52 13.26
CA GLU A 14 7.35 -10.84 13.17
C GLU A 14 6.81 -11.12 11.77
N ILE A 15 6.09 -10.16 11.18
CA ILE A 15 5.54 -10.29 9.81
C ILE A 15 6.67 -10.52 8.82
N LEU A 16 7.72 -9.69 8.87
CA LEU A 16 8.86 -9.83 7.95
C LEU A 16 9.58 -11.16 8.12
N ARG A 17 9.73 -11.64 9.37
CA ARG A 17 10.35 -12.94 9.66
C ARG A 17 9.53 -14.11 9.12
N LEU A 18 8.20 -14.05 9.20
CA LEU A 18 7.31 -15.07 8.64
C LEU A 18 7.34 -15.09 7.11
N LEU A 19 7.62 -13.95 6.48
CA LEU A 19 7.73 -13.81 5.03
C LEU A 19 9.15 -14.06 4.50
N ASP A 20 10.15 -14.10 5.37
CA ASP A 20 11.54 -14.29 4.97
C ASP A 20 11.74 -15.64 4.26
N GLY A 21 12.34 -15.59 3.07
CA GLY A 21 12.53 -16.75 2.21
C GLY A 21 11.25 -17.37 1.63
N VAL A 22 10.06 -16.82 1.91
CA VAL A 22 8.80 -17.31 1.33
C VAL A 22 8.66 -16.76 -0.09
N PRO A 23 8.66 -17.62 -1.13
CA PRO A 23 8.47 -17.14 -2.50
C PRO A 23 7.03 -16.63 -2.67
N ALA A 24 6.89 -15.59 -3.51
CA ALA A 24 5.56 -15.21 -3.99
C ALA A 24 4.89 -16.42 -4.66
N TYR A 25 3.56 -16.51 -4.55
CA TYR A 25 2.82 -17.47 -5.36
C TYR A 25 3.17 -17.24 -6.84
N PRO A 26 3.37 -18.28 -7.65
CA PRO A 26 3.87 -18.10 -9.01
C PRO A 26 3.02 -17.14 -9.85
N GLY A 27 3.70 -16.33 -10.66
CA GLY A 27 3.09 -15.45 -11.67
C GLY A 27 3.21 -13.97 -11.33
N ILE A 28 3.43 -13.18 -12.39
CA ILE A 28 3.73 -11.74 -12.30
C ILE A 28 2.72 -10.94 -11.49
N ARG A 29 1.44 -11.35 -11.50
CA ARG A 29 0.39 -10.71 -10.68
C ARG A 29 0.70 -10.74 -9.19
N HIS A 30 1.11 -11.90 -8.68
CA HIS A 30 1.43 -12.08 -7.27
C HIS A 30 2.75 -11.40 -6.91
N GLU A 31 3.73 -11.45 -7.80
CA GLU A 31 5.03 -10.78 -7.62
C GLU A 31 4.86 -9.26 -7.52
N VAL A 32 4.17 -8.64 -8.49
CA VAL A 32 3.94 -7.18 -8.50
C VAL A 32 3.03 -6.75 -7.34
N ALA A 33 2.02 -7.56 -6.98
CA ALA A 33 1.20 -7.31 -5.80
C ALA A 33 2.00 -7.38 -4.50
N LEU A 34 2.94 -8.33 -4.39
CA LEU A 34 3.81 -8.47 -3.22
C LEU A 34 4.77 -7.29 -3.10
N VAL A 35 5.33 -6.80 -4.21
CA VAL A 35 6.18 -5.60 -4.22
C VAL A 35 5.41 -4.38 -3.68
N ALA A 36 4.18 -4.15 -4.15
CA ALA A 36 3.34 -3.06 -3.65
C ALA A 36 2.97 -3.23 -2.17
N CYS A 37 2.77 -4.47 -1.70
CA CYS A 37 2.56 -4.78 -0.28
C CYS A 37 3.82 -4.44 0.56
N GLY A 38 5.01 -4.80 0.05
CA GLY A 38 6.29 -4.46 0.66
C GLY A 38 6.48 -2.96 0.83
N MET A 39 6.13 -2.15 -0.18
CA MET A 39 6.14 -0.68 -0.07
C MET A 39 5.22 -0.18 1.05
N ALA A 40 4.03 -0.78 1.22
CA ALA A 40 3.14 -0.41 2.30
C ALA A 40 3.76 -0.71 3.69
N LEU A 41 4.43 -1.85 3.84
CA LEU A 41 5.16 -2.19 5.08
C LEU A 41 6.33 -1.24 5.34
N GLU A 42 7.09 -0.86 4.31
CA GLU A 42 8.19 0.10 4.41
C GLU A 42 7.69 1.50 4.81
N HIS A 43 6.58 1.95 4.24
CA HIS A 43 5.94 3.21 4.64
C HIS A 43 5.45 3.17 6.09
N ALA A 44 4.96 2.02 6.57
CA ALA A 44 4.58 1.84 7.97
C ALA A 44 5.79 1.95 8.92
N LEU A 45 6.94 1.39 8.53
CA LEU A 45 8.20 1.56 9.27
C LEU A 45 8.65 3.02 9.27
N SER A 46 8.66 3.66 8.10
CA SER A 46 9.04 5.07 7.94
C SER A 46 8.17 6.00 8.79
N LEU A 47 6.86 5.78 8.81
CA LEU A 47 5.91 6.47 9.69
C LEU A 47 6.37 6.45 11.15
N ARG A 48 6.66 5.27 11.69
CA ARG A 48 7.05 5.08 13.09
C ARG A 48 8.40 5.72 13.41
N LEU A 49 9.36 5.62 12.50
CA LEU A 49 10.67 6.28 12.63
C LEU A 49 10.52 7.81 12.67
N LEU A 50 9.71 8.38 11.79
CA LEU A 50 9.44 9.83 11.76
C LEU A 50 8.72 10.31 13.04
N VAL A 51 7.75 9.54 13.55
CA VAL A 51 7.10 9.84 14.83
C VAL A 51 8.12 9.87 15.97
N ARG A 52 9.02 8.88 16.07
CA ARG A 52 10.08 8.86 17.10
C ARG A 52 11.05 10.03 16.99
N ALA A 53 11.33 10.48 15.79
CA ALA A 53 12.17 11.64 15.53
C ALA A 53 11.45 12.99 15.73
N GLY A 54 10.15 12.98 16.07
CA GLY A 54 9.35 14.20 16.27
C GLY A 54 8.90 14.89 14.97
N TYR A 55 9.06 14.25 13.82
CA TYR A 55 8.68 14.80 12.50
C TYR A 55 7.24 14.43 12.13
N TYR A 56 6.27 14.91 12.92
CA TYR A 56 4.87 14.48 12.81
C TYR A 56 4.19 14.81 11.48
N THR A 57 4.47 15.97 10.88
CA THR A 57 3.86 16.34 9.58
C THR A 57 4.29 15.36 8.48
N SER A 58 5.60 15.07 8.39
CA SER A 58 6.13 14.09 7.44
C SER A 58 5.64 12.68 7.75
N ALA A 59 5.54 12.32 9.04
CA ALA A 59 4.98 11.05 9.48
C ALA A 59 3.55 10.89 8.96
N LEU A 60 2.68 11.89 9.12
CA LEU A 60 1.30 11.83 8.65
C LEU A 60 1.19 11.65 7.12
N SER A 61 2.13 12.20 6.34
CA SER A 61 2.19 11.94 4.90
C SER A 61 2.42 10.46 4.58
N MET A 62 3.18 9.73 5.41
CA MET A 62 3.43 8.29 5.22
C MET A 62 2.17 7.46 5.37
N VAL A 63 1.21 7.86 6.21
CA VAL A 63 -0.07 7.15 6.38
C VAL A 63 -0.81 7.05 5.05
N ARG A 64 -0.83 8.15 4.28
CA ARG A 64 -1.47 8.19 2.97
C ARG A 64 -0.73 7.31 1.96
N LEU A 65 0.60 7.38 1.92
CA LEU A 65 1.40 6.56 1.01
C LEU A 65 1.26 5.07 1.31
N GLN A 66 1.30 4.68 2.59
CA GLN A 66 1.04 3.30 3.02
C GLN A 66 -0.33 2.83 2.55
N TYR A 67 -1.36 3.66 2.70
CA TYR A 67 -2.72 3.30 2.31
C TYR A 67 -2.89 3.16 0.80
N GLU A 68 -2.29 4.06 0.02
CA GLU A 68 -2.28 4.00 -1.44
C GLU A 68 -1.52 2.77 -1.95
N ALA A 69 -0.36 2.44 -1.35
CA ALA A 69 0.44 1.27 -1.70
C ALA A 69 -0.31 -0.05 -1.40
N LEU A 70 -0.93 -0.16 -0.22
CA LEU A 70 -1.71 -1.34 0.15
C LEU A 70 -2.93 -1.51 -0.77
N THR A 71 -3.64 -0.42 -1.06
CA THR A 71 -4.78 -0.45 -2.01
C THR A 71 -4.33 -0.89 -3.39
N ARG A 72 -3.18 -0.42 -3.88
CA ARG A 72 -2.61 -0.89 -5.15
C ARG A 72 -2.27 -2.37 -5.13
N SER A 73 -1.69 -2.89 -4.04
CA SER A 73 -1.41 -4.32 -3.88
C SER A 73 -2.68 -5.19 -3.97
N VAL A 74 -3.71 -4.83 -3.21
CA VAL A 74 -5.00 -5.56 -3.24
C VAL A 74 -5.67 -5.45 -4.61
N TRP A 75 -5.62 -4.27 -5.23
CA TRP A 75 -6.13 -4.06 -6.58
C TRP A 75 -5.41 -4.92 -7.63
N LEU A 76 -4.08 -5.00 -7.58
CA LEU A 76 -3.28 -5.87 -8.44
C LEU A 76 -3.69 -7.34 -8.29
N LEU A 77 -3.97 -7.78 -7.07
CA LEU A 77 -4.33 -9.16 -6.80
C LEU A 77 -5.73 -9.53 -7.33
N TYR A 78 -6.73 -8.66 -7.13
CA TYR A 78 -8.13 -9.03 -7.35
C TYR A 78 -8.84 -8.34 -8.52
N ALA A 79 -8.37 -7.17 -8.97
CA ALA A 79 -9.18 -6.29 -9.82
C ALA A 79 -8.50 -5.80 -11.10
N ALA A 80 -7.16 -5.67 -11.08
CA ALA A 80 -6.36 -5.24 -12.21
C ALA A 80 -6.45 -6.22 -13.39
N THR A 81 -6.41 -5.71 -14.61
CA THR A 81 -6.30 -6.56 -15.82
C THR A 81 -4.87 -7.08 -15.97
N ASP A 82 -4.69 -8.16 -16.74
CA ASP A 82 -3.36 -8.72 -16.98
C ASP A 82 -2.42 -7.69 -17.64
N LEU A 83 -2.93 -6.91 -18.60
CA LEU A 83 -2.18 -5.82 -19.22
C LEU A 83 -1.70 -4.77 -18.19
N GLN A 84 -2.54 -4.43 -17.20
CA GLN A 84 -2.15 -3.48 -16.15
C GLN A 84 -1.08 -4.06 -15.23
N VAL A 85 -1.19 -5.34 -14.90
CA VAL A 85 -0.18 -6.08 -14.13
C VAL A 85 1.16 -6.10 -14.88
N GLU A 86 1.15 -6.49 -16.16
CA GLU A 86 2.35 -6.51 -17.01
C GLU A 86 2.98 -5.13 -17.14
N THR A 87 2.17 -4.08 -17.31
CA THR A 87 2.66 -2.70 -17.39
C THR A 87 3.40 -2.31 -16.11
N LEU A 88 2.88 -2.68 -14.93
CA LEU A 88 3.48 -2.34 -13.64
C LEU A 88 4.65 -3.26 -13.24
N GLY A 89 4.72 -4.47 -13.81
CA GLY A 89 5.86 -5.37 -13.66
C GLY A 89 6.98 -5.14 -14.68
N SER A 90 6.76 -4.29 -15.68
CA SER A 90 7.76 -3.97 -16.70
C SER A 90 8.89 -3.10 -16.14
N PRO A 91 10.13 -3.22 -16.65
CA PRO A 91 11.23 -2.33 -16.28
C PRO A 91 10.89 -0.86 -16.49
N LEU A 92 11.45 0.02 -15.64
CA LEU A 92 11.31 1.47 -15.77
C LEU A 92 11.96 1.99 -17.07
N THR A 93 11.15 2.04 -18.12
CA THR A 93 11.43 2.65 -19.42
C THR A 93 10.52 3.87 -19.61
N LEU A 94 10.85 4.78 -20.53
CA LEU A 94 9.99 5.93 -20.82
C LEU A 94 8.60 5.47 -21.30
N GLU A 95 8.56 4.42 -22.11
CA GLU A 95 7.34 3.82 -22.62
C GLU A 95 6.49 3.23 -21.50
N ALA A 96 7.12 2.50 -20.56
CA ALA A 96 6.43 1.96 -19.38
C ALA A 96 5.92 3.09 -18.46
N GLU A 97 6.68 4.17 -18.28
CA GLU A 97 6.23 5.34 -17.51
C GLU A 97 5.01 6.00 -18.16
N HIS A 98 5.03 6.18 -19.48
CA HIS A 98 3.89 6.72 -20.23
C HIS A 98 2.66 5.80 -20.16
N ALA A 99 2.85 4.49 -20.19
CA ALA A 99 1.76 3.52 -20.01
C ALA A 99 1.22 3.54 -18.57
N ALA A 100 2.09 3.65 -17.56
CA ALA A 100 1.72 3.71 -16.15
C ALA A 100 0.86 4.96 -15.83
N LYS A 101 1.00 6.07 -16.57
CA LYS A 101 0.13 7.25 -16.44
C LYS A 101 -1.35 6.97 -16.74
N LYS A 102 -1.66 5.87 -17.44
CA LYS A 102 -3.03 5.42 -17.71
C LYS A 102 -3.61 4.56 -16.59
N MET A 103 -2.84 4.26 -15.55
CA MET A 103 -3.33 3.48 -14.42
C MET A 103 -4.45 4.21 -13.69
N PRO A 104 -5.43 3.47 -13.14
CA PRO A 104 -6.51 4.09 -12.37
C PRO A 104 -5.93 4.83 -11.17
N MET A 105 -6.54 5.98 -10.85
CA MET A 105 -6.25 6.68 -9.61
C MET A 105 -6.76 5.89 -8.41
N PHE A 106 -6.26 6.22 -7.22
CA PHE A 106 -6.61 5.57 -5.95
C PHE A 106 -8.11 5.29 -5.77
N ALA A 107 -8.97 6.29 -5.97
CA ALA A 107 -10.41 6.15 -5.78
C ALA A 107 -11.03 5.13 -6.75
N ALA A 108 -10.55 5.08 -8.00
CA ALA A 108 -10.99 4.13 -9.00
C ALA A 108 -10.50 2.71 -8.68
N MET A 109 -9.25 2.55 -8.22
CA MET A 109 -8.74 1.25 -7.74
C MET A 109 -9.62 0.71 -6.62
N LEU A 110 -9.93 1.53 -5.61
CA LEU A 110 -10.76 1.11 -4.48
C LEU A 110 -12.16 0.66 -4.90
N ASN A 111 -12.81 1.40 -5.81
CA ASN A 111 -14.11 1.01 -6.36
C ASN A 111 -14.04 -0.34 -7.09
N GLN A 112 -12.99 -0.56 -7.88
CA GLN A 112 -12.80 -1.83 -8.59
C GLN A 112 -12.53 -3.00 -7.63
N ILE A 113 -11.85 -2.77 -6.51
CA ILE A 113 -11.69 -3.78 -5.45
C ILE A 113 -13.06 -4.14 -4.86
N VAL A 114 -13.89 -3.15 -4.53
CA VAL A 114 -15.23 -3.39 -3.98
C VAL A 114 -16.10 -4.20 -4.94
N GLU A 115 -15.98 -3.95 -6.24
CA GLU A 115 -16.75 -4.65 -7.27
C GLU A 115 -16.29 -6.09 -7.53
N LYS A 116 -14.98 -6.34 -7.50
CA LYS A 116 -14.39 -7.60 -8.01
C LYS A 116 -13.76 -8.50 -6.95
N ALA A 117 -13.32 -7.95 -5.83
CA ALA A 117 -12.63 -8.70 -4.79
C ALA A 117 -13.62 -9.29 -3.77
N PRO A 118 -13.24 -10.36 -3.04
CA PRO A 118 -13.99 -10.79 -1.87
C PRO A 118 -14.17 -9.64 -0.86
N GLU A 119 -15.30 -9.61 -0.17
CA GLU A 119 -15.64 -8.55 0.81
C GLU A 119 -14.55 -8.37 1.87
N GLN A 120 -13.90 -9.47 2.28
CA GLN A 120 -12.81 -9.44 3.25
C GLN A 120 -11.61 -8.62 2.76
N ALA A 121 -11.33 -8.61 1.45
CA ALA A 121 -10.23 -7.86 0.86
C ALA A 121 -10.53 -6.35 0.76
N SER A 122 -11.81 -5.96 0.72
CA SER A 122 -12.23 -4.55 0.60
C SER A 122 -12.60 -3.91 1.94
N SER A 123 -13.16 -4.68 2.88
CA SER A 123 -13.72 -4.18 4.14
C SER A 123 -12.74 -3.34 4.98
N MET A 124 -11.52 -3.83 5.19
CA MET A 124 -10.51 -3.09 5.97
C MET A 124 -10.07 -1.79 5.29
N LEU A 125 -9.97 -1.78 3.95
CA LEU A 125 -9.61 -0.57 3.19
C LEU A 125 -10.73 0.47 3.30
N LEU A 126 -12.00 0.04 3.16
CA LEU A 126 -13.16 0.93 3.30
C LEU A 126 -13.26 1.52 4.70
N ASN A 127 -13.18 0.69 5.74
CA ASN A 127 -13.19 1.14 7.13
C ASN A 127 -12.08 2.15 7.42
N PHE A 128 -10.87 1.90 6.91
CA PHE A 128 -9.76 2.83 7.07
C PHE A 128 -10.05 4.17 6.39
N LYS A 129 -10.59 4.16 5.17
CA LYS A 129 -10.99 5.38 4.46
C LYS A 129 -12.03 6.15 5.26
N GLU A 130 -13.12 5.52 5.68
CA GLU A 130 -14.22 6.20 6.38
C GLU A 130 -13.75 6.95 7.64
N VAL A 131 -12.87 6.32 8.42
CA VAL A 131 -12.35 6.92 9.66
C VAL A 131 -11.30 8.01 9.40
N ASN A 132 -10.43 7.83 8.40
CA ASN A 132 -9.22 8.65 8.24
C ASN A 132 -9.26 9.65 7.08
N TYR A 133 -10.29 9.62 6.22
CA TYR A 133 -10.31 10.42 4.99
C TYR A 133 -10.15 11.91 5.24
N HIS A 134 -10.85 12.46 6.24
CA HIS A 134 -10.75 13.87 6.57
C HIS A 134 -9.38 14.26 7.15
N ALA A 135 -8.79 13.41 7.99
CA ALA A 135 -7.47 13.65 8.54
C ALA A 135 -6.39 13.62 7.45
N MET A 136 -6.41 12.61 6.57
CA MET A 136 -5.40 12.49 5.51
C MET A 136 -5.38 13.70 4.55
N ASN A 137 -6.52 14.36 4.36
CA ASN A 137 -6.63 15.52 3.45
C ASN A 137 -6.37 16.88 4.13
N SER A 138 -6.34 16.95 5.47
CA SER A 138 -6.19 18.22 6.20
C SER A 138 -4.74 18.56 6.57
N PHE A 139 -3.87 17.55 6.75
CA PHE A 139 -2.50 17.74 7.23
C PHE A 139 -1.44 17.97 6.14
N CYS A 140 -1.78 17.78 4.86
CA CYS A 140 -0.84 18.10 3.76
C CYS A 140 -0.76 19.61 3.46
N TRP A 141 -1.63 20.44 4.06
CA TRP A 141 -1.78 21.87 3.75
C TRP A 141 -1.61 22.78 4.98
N ARG A 142 -1.12 22.25 6.11
CA ARG A 142 -0.76 23.01 7.31
C ARG A 142 0.70 22.79 7.64
#